data_AF-A0A814R4J3-F1
#
_entry.id   AF-A0A814R4J3-F1
#
_cell.length_a   1.000
_cell.length_b   1.000
_cell.length_c   1.000
_cell.angle_alpha   90.00
_cell.angle_beta   90.00
_cell.angle_gamma   90.00
#
_symmetry.space_group_name_H-M   'P 1'
#
loop_
_entity.id
_entity.type
_entity.pdbx_description
1 polymer ?
#
loop_
_entity_poly.entity_id
_entity_poly.type
_entity_poly.pdbx_seq_one_letter_code
_entity_poly.pdbx_strand_id
1 'polypeptide(L)'
;MSRLIDIVNILEPFEFVTNEIQGETYSSLSLVVPSLFQIINDLNEYEPKNRNLKVLKQELESQLKNRFNGIFCNVEVKPCQDSNFSDFSWFISSFLDPFFRIEWLEISSICDENKKVFIEKLKQFLIIELGKIRIPSNDTQSNTQSETSSPESTNIDEDLSENHDESLF
;
A
#
# COMPACT_ATOMS: atom_id res chain seq x y z
N MET A 1 -1.62 8.26 42.27
CA MET A 1 -1.89 7.67 40.95
C MET A 1 -0.79 6.69 40.63
N SER A 2 -1.13 5.44 40.26
CA SER A 2 -0.16 4.37 40.06
C SER A 2 0.63 4.60 38.76
N ARG A 3 1.93 4.29 38.72
CA ARG A 3 2.73 4.41 37.49
C ARG A 3 2.13 3.64 36.30
N LEU A 4 1.34 2.60 36.58
CA LEU A 4 0.63 1.81 35.60
C LEU A 4 -0.43 2.61 34.85
N ILE A 5 -1.20 3.48 35.53
CA ILE A 5 -2.26 4.25 34.86
C ILE A 5 -1.67 5.19 33.81
N ASP A 6 -0.52 5.79 34.09
CA ASP A 6 0.11 6.71 33.14
C ASP A 6 0.63 5.98 31.89
N ILE A 7 1.07 4.71 32.04
CA ILE A 7 1.47 3.85 30.92
C ILE A 7 0.25 3.40 30.12
N VAL A 8 -0.85 3.04 30.79
CA VAL A 8 -2.10 2.70 30.09
C VAL A 8 -2.58 3.89 29.26
N ASN A 9 -2.59 5.08 29.85
CA ASN A 9 -3.07 6.29 29.17
C ASN A 9 -2.23 6.67 27.93
N ILE A 10 -0.90 6.47 27.94
CA ILE A 10 -0.09 6.77 26.73
C ILE A 10 -0.27 5.70 25.63
N LEU A 11 -0.71 4.49 25.99
CA LEU A 11 -0.93 3.38 25.06
C LEU A 11 -2.37 3.28 24.55
N GLU A 12 -3.33 3.94 25.20
CA GLU A 12 -4.74 3.97 24.83
C GLU A 12 -4.98 4.32 23.34
N PRO A 13 -4.31 5.31 22.73
CA PRO A 13 -4.47 5.58 21.29
C PRO A 13 -4.08 4.41 20.39
N PHE A 14 -3.07 3.62 20.80
CA PHE A 14 -2.64 2.45 20.05
C PHE A 14 -3.65 1.32 20.13
N GLU A 15 -4.25 1.11 21.31
CA GLU A 15 -5.34 0.14 21.49
C GLU A 15 -6.52 0.50 20.60
N PHE A 16 -6.97 1.76 20.65
CA PHE A 16 -8.09 2.25 19.84
C PHE A 16 -7.85 2.00 18.35
N VAL A 17 -6.72 2.47 17.81
CA VAL A 17 -6.37 2.28 16.39
C VAL A 17 -6.25 0.80 16.04
N THR A 18 -5.69 -0.03 16.93
CA THR A 18 -5.55 -1.46 16.68
C THR A 18 -6.90 -2.14 16.54
N ASN A 19 -7.86 -1.78 17.39
CA ASN A 19 -9.22 -2.33 17.33
C ASN A 19 -9.94 -1.90 16.04
N GLU A 20 -9.77 -0.67 15.59
CA GLU A 20 -10.37 -0.18 14.34
C GLU A 20 -9.73 -0.84 13.10
N ILE A 21 -8.40 -1.00 13.07
CA ILE A 21 -7.73 -1.57 11.88
C ILE A 21 -7.95 -3.09 11.75
N GLN A 22 -8.18 -3.79 12.86
CA GLN A 22 -8.46 -5.23 12.88
C GLN A 22 -9.88 -5.61 12.42
N GLY A 23 -10.68 -4.65 11.93
CA GLY A 23 -12.01 -4.93 11.41
C GLY A 23 -12.00 -5.98 10.27
N GLU A 24 -12.72 -7.08 10.45
CA GLU A 24 -12.83 -8.15 9.45
C GLU A 24 -13.93 -7.89 8.39
N THR A 25 -14.82 -6.94 8.66
CA THR A 25 -16.07 -6.74 7.88
C THR A 25 -16.05 -5.53 6.96
N TYR A 26 -15.01 -4.70 7.03
CA TYR A 26 -14.83 -3.50 6.21
C TYR A 26 -13.37 -3.34 5.80
N SER A 27 -13.10 -2.56 4.75
CA SER A 27 -11.73 -2.27 4.34
C SER A 27 -11.08 -1.34 5.37
N SER A 28 -10.07 -1.83 6.09
CA SER A 28 -9.29 -1.01 7.03
C SER A 28 -8.09 -0.32 6.39
N LEU A 29 -7.88 -0.50 5.08
CA LEU A 29 -6.73 0.08 4.39
C LEU A 29 -6.75 1.62 4.43
N SER A 30 -7.95 2.22 4.27
CA SER A 30 -8.14 3.67 4.34
C SER A 30 -7.90 4.27 5.72
N LEU A 31 -7.90 3.44 6.78
CA LEU A 31 -7.68 3.89 8.15
C LEU A 31 -6.20 4.05 8.50
N VAL A 32 -5.31 3.40 7.75
CA VAL A 32 -3.90 3.28 8.13
C VAL A 32 -3.21 4.65 8.20
N VAL A 33 -3.30 5.45 7.14
CA VAL A 33 -2.63 6.76 7.13
C VAL A 33 -3.25 7.71 8.15
N PRO A 34 -4.59 7.92 8.19
CA PRO A 34 -5.22 8.75 9.20
C PRO A 34 -4.84 8.35 10.63
N SER A 35 -4.86 7.05 10.94
CA SER A 35 -4.58 6.54 12.28
C SER A 35 -3.13 6.77 12.70
N LEU A 36 -2.16 6.62 11.79
CA LEU A 36 -0.75 6.89 12.08
C LEU A 36 -0.53 8.36 12.44
N PHE A 37 -1.13 9.28 11.68
CA PHE A 37 -1.03 10.71 11.96
C PHE A 37 -1.78 11.09 13.23
N GLN A 38 -2.92 10.46 13.51
CA GLN A 38 -3.65 10.64 14.77
C GLN A 38 -2.79 10.21 15.97
N ILE A 39 -2.17 9.02 15.94
CA ILE A 39 -1.29 8.57 17.03
C ILE A 39 -0.12 9.54 17.23
N ILE A 40 0.48 10.05 16.16
CA ILE A 40 1.55 11.05 16.27
C ILE A 40 1.05 12.33 16.94
N ASN A 41 -0.15 12.80 16.59
CA ASN A 41 -0.76 13.97 17.22
C ASN A 41 -1.08 13.71 18.70
N ASP A 42 -1.70 12.58 19.04
CA ASP A 42 -2.00 12.20 20.43
C ASP A 42 -0.72 12.09 21.26
N LEU A 43 0.33 11.48 20.70
CA LEU A 43 1.65 11.45 21.33
C LEU A 43 2.18 12.86 21.53
N ASN A 44 2.08 13.77 20.55
CA ASN A 44 2.56 15.15 20.66
C ASN A 44 1.83 15.93 21.76
N GLU A 45 0.50 15.77 21.86
CA GLU A 45 -0.35 16.40 22.86
C GLU A 45 -0.20 15.80 24.26
N TYR A 46 0.23 14.54 24.37
CA TYR A 46 0.46 13.90 25.66
C TYR A 46 1.57 14.61 26.47
N GLU A 47 1.22 15.10 27.66
CA GLU A 47 2.13 15.74 28.61
C GLU A 47 2.71 14.71 29.61
N PRO A 48 3.98 14.30 29.47
CA PRO A 48 4.55 13.27 30.33
C PRO A 48 4.80 13.78 31.76
N LYS A 49 4.21 13.11 32.74
CA LYS A 49 4.32 13.46 34.17
C LYS A 49 5.71 13.21 34.79
N ASN A 50 6.54 12.41 34.14
CA ASN A 50 7.86 12.05 34.62
C ASN A 50 8.84 11.73 33.48
N ARG A 51 10.13 11.65 33.83
CA ARG A 51 11.21 11.39 32.85
C ARG A 51 11.02 10.07 32.10
N ASN A 52 10.55 9.01 32.75
CA ASN A 52 10.40 7.69 32.11
C ASN A 52 9.31 7.72 31.04
N LEU A 53 8.18 8.40 31.30
CA LEU A 53 7.12 8.60 30.31
C LEU A 53 7.58 9.48 29.15
N LYS A 54 8.42 10.48 29.41
CA LYS A 54 9.01 11.29 28.33
C LYS A 54 9.88 10.43 27.40
N VAL A 55 10.72 9.55 27.97
CA VAL A 55 11.53 8.61 27.18
C VAL A 55 10.66 7.61 26.44
N LEU A 56 9.63 7.07 27.08
CA LEU A 56 8.68 6.15 26.45
C LEU A 56 7.95 6.81 25.27
N LYS A 57 7.43 8.04 25.43
CA LYS A 57 6.82 8.83 24.35
C LYS A 57 7.76 8.96 23.16
N GLN A 58 9.01 9.35 23.41
CA GLN A 58 10.03 9.51 22.37
C GLN A 58 10.33 8.19 21.66
N GLU A 59 10.41 7.08 22.42
CA GLU A 59 10.65 5.76 21.85
C GLU A 59 9.47 5.28 21.02
N LEU A 60 8.22 5.45 21.50
CA LEU A 60 7.02 5.10 20.75
C LEU A 60 6.94 5.87 19.42
N GLU A 61 7.17 7.19 19.47
CA GLU A 61 7.19 8.03 18.27
C GLU A 61 8.28 7.58 17.28
N SER A 62 9.49 7.32 17.80
CA SER A 62 10.64 6.85 17.00
C SER A 62 10.36 5.51 16.34
N GLN A 63 9.85 4.53 17.10
CA GLN A 63 9.54 3.20 16.58
C GLN A 63 8.40 3.23 15.56
N LEU A 64 7.39 4.08 15.77
CA LEU A 64 6.30 4.26 14.81
C LEU A 64 6.82 4.85 13.50
N LYS A 65 7.64 5.91 13.58
CA LYS A 65 8.26 6.55 12.41
C LYS A 65 9.22 5.63 11.69
N ASN A 66 9.99 4.81 12.42
CA ASN A 66 10.90 3.84 11.83
C ASN A 66 10.14 2.74 11.08
N ARG A 67 9.12 2.15 11.71
CA ARG A 67 8.35 1.07 11.09
C ARG A 67 7.58 1.50 9.86
N PHE A 68 7.00 2.71 9.87
CA PHE A 68 6.20 3.26 8.78
C PHE A 68 6.94 4.37 8.02
N ASN A 69 8.27 4.27 7.94
CA ASN A 69 9.14 5.31 7.38
C ASN A 69 8.75 5.69 5.94
N GLY A 70 8.36 4.72 5.10
CA GLY A 70 7.91 4.99 3.74
C GLY A 70 6.68 5.91 3.68
N ILE A 71 5.74 5.78 4.62
CA ILE A 71 4.57 6.66 4.71
C ILE A 71 5.02 8.08 5.07
N PHE A 72 5.79 8.23 6.15
CA PHE A 72 6.23 9.55 6.62
C PHE A 72 7.15 10.25 5.61
N CYS A 73 8.09 9.55 4.98
CA CYS A 73 8.95 10.12 3.95
C CYS A 73 8.18 10.62 2.72
N ASN A 74 7.12 9.93 2.30
CA ASN A 74 6.29 10.37 1.18
C ASN A 74 5.60 11.71 1.47
N VAL A 75 5.02 11.85 2.66
CA VAL A 75 4.29 13.06 3.06
C VAL A 75 5.24 14.20 3.42
N GLU A 76 6.35 13.91 4.10
CA GLU A 76 7.38 14.90 4.45
C GLU A 76 8.32 15.22 3.26
N VAL A 77 8.15 14.58 2.11
CA VAL A 77 8.95 14.76 0.90
C VAL A 77 10.45 14.57 1.17
N LYS A 78 10.79 13.59 2.01
CA LYS A 78 12.16 13.24 2.37
C LYS A 78 12.64 12.00 1.62
N PRO A 79 13.93 11.89 1.29
CA PRO A 79 14.48 10.66 0.75
C PRO A 79 14.32 9.54 1.79
N CYS A 80 13.73 8.42 1.36
CA CYS A 80 13.56 7.24 2.20
C CYS A 80 14.63 6.20 1.84
N GLN A 81 15.29 5.62 2.84
CA GLN A 81 16.24 4.52 2.62
C GLN A 81 15.56 3.14 2.60
N ASP A 82 14.39 3.03 3.25
CA ASP A 82 13.59 1.81 3.30
C ASP A 82 12.33 1.98 2.46
N SER A 83 12.04 1.01 1.59
CA SER A 83 10.84 1.03 0.75
C SER A 83 9.59 0.50 1.46
N ASN A 84 9.73 0.00 2.69
CA ASN A 84 8.60 -0.50 3.47
C ASN A 84 7.53 0.57 3.66
N PHE A 85 6.28 0.20 3.33
CA PHE A 85 5.11 1.08 3.37
C PHE A 85 5.22 2.36 2.51
N SER A 86 6.03 2.35 1.46
CA SER A 86 6.17 3.50 0.55
C SER A 86 5.14 3.56 -0.59
N ASP A 87 4.32 2.52 -0.75
CA ASP A 87 3.31 2.44 -1.81
C ASP A 87 2.24 3.54 -1.69
N PHE A 88 1.89 4.16 -2.82
CA PHE A 88 0.84 5.18 -2.82
C PHE A 88 -0.57 4.64 -2.55
N SER A 89 -0.76 3.32 -2.57
CA SER A 89 -2.02 2.65 -2.26
C SER A 89 -2.58 3.02 -0.88
N TRP A 90 -1.71 3.23 0.12
CA TRP A 90 -2.12 3.67 1.47
C TRP A 90 -2.77 5.06 1.43
N PHE A 91 -2.24 5.98 0.63
CA PHE A 91 -2.77 7.33 0.50
C PHE A 91 -4.01 7.38 -0.39
N ILE A 92 -4.00 6.61 -1.49
CA ILE A 92 -5.15 6.53 -2.40
C ILE A 92 -6.37 5.97 -1.67
N SER A 93 -6.21 4.88 -0.90
CA SER A 93 -7.31 4.31 -0.12
C SER A 93 -7.85 5.31 0.91
N SER A 94 -6.98 5.99 1.64
CA SER A 94 -7.37 7.04 2.59
C SER A 94 -8.09 8.21 1.90
N PHE A 95 -7.63 8.60 0.71
CA PHE A 95 -8.25 9.68 -0.08
C PHE A 95 -9.64 9.32 -0.60
N LEU A 96 -9.83 8.08 -1.04
CA LEU A 96 -11.10 7.58 -1.57
C LEU A 96 -12.15 7.34 -0.48
N ASP A 97 -11.73 7.30 0.78
CA ASP A 97 -12.64 7.21 1.91
C ASP A 97 -13.36 8.56 2.13
N PRO A 98 -14.70 8.60 2.08
CA PRO A 98 -15.46 9.84 2.22
C PRO A 98 -15.32 10.48 3.61
N PHE A 99 -14.90 9.73 4.63
CA PHE A 99 -14.72 10.24 5.98
C PHE A 99 -13.34 10.89 6.20
N PHE A 100 -12.29 10.42 5.50
CA PHE A 100 -10.90 10.85 5.77
C PHE A 100 -10.27 11.76 4.74
N ARG A 101 -10.59 11.57 3.46
CA ARG A 101 -9.99 12.20 2.27
C ARG A 101 -8.56 12.75 2.49
N ILE A 102 -8.45 14.05 2.78
CA ILE A 102 -7.18 14.74 3.11
C ILE A 102 -7.19 15.39 4.50
N GLU A 103 -8.27 15.23 5.26
CA GLU A 103 -8.51 15.86 6.56
C GLU A 103 -7.39 15.49 7.56
N TRP A 104 -6.89 14.25 7.50
CA TRP A 104 -5.74 13.81 8.31
C TRP A 104 -4.46 14.60 8.02
N LEU A 105 -4.29 15.10 6.80
CA LEU A 105 -3.13 15.91 6.42
C LEU A 105 -3.27 17.32 6.98
N GLU A 106 -4.48 17.87 7.04
CA GLU A 106 -4.74 19.22 7.56
C GLU A 106 -4.34 19.32 9.04
N ILE A 107 -4.74 18.33 9.85
CA ILE A 107 -4.44 18.27 11.30
C ILE A 107 -3.01 17.83 11.62
N SER A 108 -2.22 17.40 10.63
CA SER A 108 -0.85 17.00 10.85
C SER A 108 0.08 18.20 11.07
N SER A 109 1.15 17.99 11.84
CA SER A 109 2.22 18.98 12.10
C SER A 109 3.18 19.21 10.91
N ILE A 110 2.87 18.67 9.74
CA ILE A 110 3.66 18.82 8.51
C ILE A 110 3.57 20.29 8.04
N CYS A 111 4.64 20.83 7.47
CA CYS A 111 4.62 22.19 6.93
C CYS A 111 3.81 22.28 5.63
N ASP A 112 3.18 23.44 5.40
CA ASP A 112 2.25 23.64 4.29
C ASP A 112 2.87 23.39 2.90
N GLU A 113 4.15 23.70 2.73
CA GLU A 113 4.85 23.44 1.47
C GLU A 113 4.96 21.94 1.18
N ASN A 114 5.26 21.13 2.19
CA ASN A 114 5.27 19.67 2.04
C ASN A 114 3.87 19.12 1.77
N LYS A 115 2.84 19.66 2.45
CA LYS A 115 1.44 19.28 2.20
C LYS A 115 1.05 19.51 0.74
N LYS A 116 1.37 20.69 0.18
CA LYS A 116 1.10 21.02 -1.24
C LYS A 116 1.80 20.05 -2.19
N VAL A 117 3.11 19.82 -1.99
CA VAL A 117 3.89 18.92 -2.84
C VAL A 117 3.36 17.49 -2.78
N PHE A 118 3.00 17.00 -1.60
CA PHE A 118 2.38 15.69 -1.42
C PHE A 118 1.04 15.59 -2.16
N ILE A 119 0.16 16.58 -2.04
CA ILE A 119 -1.14 16.60 -2.74
C ILE A 119 -0.95 16.54 -4.26
N GLU A 120 0.00 17.30 -4.81
CA GLU A 120 0.27 17.25 -6.25
C GLU A 120 0.79 15.88 -6.70
N LYS A 121 1.66 15.24 -5.91
CA LYS A 121 2.08 13.86 -6.18
C LYS A 121 0.90 12.89 -6.13
N LEU A 122 0.05 12.97 -5.11
CA LEU A 122 -1.13 12.11 -4.96
C LEU A 122 -2.07 12.25 -6.17
N LYS A 123 -2.32 13.47 -6.65
CA LYS A 123 -3.10 13.72 -7.87
C LYS A 123 -2.50 13.04 -9.09
N GLN A 124 -1.19 13.14 -9.29
CA GLN A 124 -0.51 12.49 -10.42
C GLN A 124 -0.66 10.97 -10.36
N PHE A 125 -0.45 10.37 -9.19
CA PHE A 125 -0.65 8.94 -9.00
C PHE A 125 -2.11 8.51 -9.27
N LEU A 126 -3.10 9.27 -8.78
CA LEU A 126 -4.51 9.01 -9.06
C LEU A 126 -4.82 9.03 -10.56
N ILE A 127 -4.28 10.01 -11.30
CA ILE A 127 -4.48 10.09 -12.76
C ILE A 127 -3.89 8.86 -13.46
N ILE A 128 -2.69 8.43 -13.06
CA ILE A 128 -2.02 7.25 -13.61
C ILE A 128 -2.84 5.99 -13.34
N GLU A 129 -3.28 5.78 -12.09
CA GLU A 129 -4.08 4.59 -11.73
C GLU A 129 -5.44 4.58 -12.44
N LEU A 130 -6.13 5.72 -12.53
CA LEU A 130 -7.37 5.84 -13.30
C LEU A 130 -7.17 5.55 -14.79
N GLY A 131 -6.00 5.91 -15.34
CA GLY A 131 -5.63 5.60 -16.72
C GLY A 131 -5.57 4.09 -16.99
N LYS A 132 -5.09 3.30 -16.04
CA LYS A 132 -5.01 1.83 -16.16
C LYS A 132 -6.40 1.17 -16.20
N ILE A 133 -7.36 1.71 -15.45
CA ILE A 133 -8.73 1.19 -15.40
C ILE A 133 -9.49 1.45 -16.72
N ARG A 134 -9.13 2.50 -17.45
CA ARG A 134 -9.84 2.95 -18.67
C ARG A 134 -9.38 2.27 -19.96
N ILE A 135 -8.37 1.39 -19.92
CA ILE A 135 -7.98 0.60 -21.09
C ILE A 135 -8.93 -0.60 -21.17
N PRO A 136 -9.83 -0.70 -22.16
CA PRO A 136 -10.64 -1.90 -22.34
C PRO A 136 -9.70 -3.06 -22.68
N SER A 137 -9.90 -4.20 -22.02
CA SER A 137 -9.28 -5.47 -22.38
C SER A 137 -9.78 -5.94 -23.74
N ASN A 138 -9.33 -5.30 -24.82
CA ASN A 138 -9.34 -5.89 -26.14
C ASN A 138 -7.97 -6.56 -26.29
N ASP A 139 -7.94 -7.87 -26.07
CA ASP A 139 -7.23 -8.84 -26.91
C ASP A 139 -7.41 -10.25 -26.32
N THR A 140 -8.63 -10.75 -26.44
CA THR A 140 -8.87 -12.19 -26.63
C THR A 140 -9.54 -12.33 -27.98
N GLN A 141 -8.75 -12.55 -29.03
CA GLN A 141 -9.12 -13.34 -30.20
C GLN A 141 -7.89 -13.58 -31.08
N SER A 142 -7.44 -14.83 -31.04
CA SER A 142 -6.97 -15.63 -32.18
C SER A 142 -7.01 -14.94 -33.55
N ASN A 143 -5.88 -14.90 -34.25
CA ASN A 143 -5.91 -15.19 -35.69
C ASN A 143 -4.64 -15.87 -36.19
N THR A 144 -4.91 -17.00 -36.83
CA THR A 144 -4.01 -17.91 -37.54
C THR A 144 -3.82 -17.43 -38.98
N GLN A 145 -2.58 -17.53 -39.49
CA GLN A 145 -2.14 -17.53 -40.91
C GLN A 145 -2.30 -16.19 -41.69
N SER A 146 -1.38 -15.79 -42.58
CA SER A 146 -0.83 -16.55 -43.73
C SER A 146 0.47 -15.95 -44.32
N GLU A 147 1.34 -16.86 -44.80
CA GLU A 147 2.14 -16.85 -46.06
C GLU A 147 3.25 -15.78 -46.27
N THR A 148 4.43 -16.03 -46.85
CA THR A 148 4.83 -16.82 -48.05
C THR A 148 6.35 -17.10 -48.06
N SER A 149 6.81 -18.30 -48.47
CA SER A 149 7.72 -18.55 -49.63
C SER A 149 8.38 -19.95 -49.58
N SER A 150 8.03 -20.84 -50.52
CA SER A 150 8.68 -22.12 -50.88
C SER A 150 9.72 -21.92 -52.02
N PRO A 151 10.38 -22.93 -52.67
CA PRO A 151 10.26 -24.41 -52.58
C PRO A 151 11.60 -25.21 -52.71
N GLU A 152 11.48 -26.53 -52.96
CA GLU A 152 12.46 -27.59 -53.35
C GLU A 152 12.91 -28.53 -52.21
N SER A 153 12.88 -29.86 -52.31
CA SER A 153 12.54 -30.79 -53.41
C SER A 153 12.29 -32.22 -52.86
N THR A 154 11.36 -32.92 -53.52
CA THR A 154 11.29 -34.37 -53.87
C THR A 154 11.87 -35.44 -52.92
N ASN A 155 11.02 -36.35 -52.41
CA ASN A 155 11.04 -37.77 -52.83
C ASN A 155 9.87 -38.58 -52.21
N ILE A 156 9.31 -39.42 -53.07
CA ILE A 156 8.25 -40.39 -52.88
C ILE A 156 8.88 -41.68 -52.33
N ASP A 157 8.21 -42.41 -51.44
CA ASP A 157 7.90 -43.84 -51.62
C ASP A 157 7.03 -44.40 -50.48
N GLU A 158 6.04 -45.17 -50.93
CA GLU A 158 5.10 -46.02 -50.20
C GLU A 158 5.83 -47.09 -49.36
N ASP A 159 5.28 -47.48 -48.20
CA ASP A 159 4.76 -48.85 -48.06
C ASP A 159 3.93 -49.04 -46.77
N LEU A 160 2.96 -49.94 -46.90
CA LEU A 160 2.00 -50.42 -45.90
C LEU A 160 2.66 -51.36 -44.88
N SER A 161 2.19 -51.36 -43.63
CA SER A 161 1.61 -52.57 -43.00
C SER A 161 1.20 -52.34 -41.55
N GLU A 162 0.03 -52.90 -41.24
CA GLU A 162 -0.61 -53.08 -39.94
C GLU A 162 0.26 -53.88 -38.96
N ASN A 163 0.12 -53.64 -37.65
CA ASN A 163 -0.49 -54.59 -36.71
C ASN A 163 -0.48 -54.09 -35.25
N HIS A 164 -1.60 -54.35 -34.58
CA HIS A 164 -1.82 -54.75 -33.17
C HIS A 164 -0.58 -54.82 -32.23
N ASP A 165 -0.64 -54.46 -30.95
CA ASP A 165 -1.67 -54.78 -29.97
C ASP A 165 -1.50 -53.97 -28.65
N GLU A 166 -2.56 -54.00 -27.86
CA GLU A 166 -2.67 -53.55 -26.47
C GLU A 166 -1.58 -54.11 -25.53
N SER A 167 -1.15 -53.34 -24.53
CA SER A 167 -1.39 -53.70 -23.12
C SER A 167 -0.93 -52.60 -22.17
N LEU A 168 -1.82 -52.24 -21.24
CA LEU A 168 -1.53 -51.59 -19.98
C LEU A 168 -0.34 -52.25 -19.26
N PHE A 169 0.56 -51.44 -18.72
CA PHE A 169 0.94 -51.44 -17.29
C PHE A 169 1.39 -50.04 -16.89
#